data_AF-A0A6J4K5V8-F1
#
_entry.id   AF-A0A6J4K5V8-F1
#
_cell.length_a   1.000
_cell.length_b   1.000
_cell.length_c   1.000
_cell.angle_alpha   90.00
_cell.angle_beta   90.00
_cell.angle_gamma   90.00
#
_symmetry.space_group_name_H-M   'P 1'
#
loop_
_entity.id
_entity.type
_entity.pdbx_description
1 polymer ?
#
loop_
_entity_poly.entity_id
_entity_poly.type
_entity_poly.pdbx_seq_one_letter_code
_entity_poly.pdbx_strand_id
1 'polypeptide(L)'
;MSLPLCQVLLPEPARSRSAFALVGWWEARRPLYKLIVGGVGLASVAVVAFARLLDARLPLRVRAVDVLVYGVLANVCFCLGPAVELWLRRTLRSDRPVVGPVLFRYGLVFSVGLTLLPMPLTLLVMLVRLLRIRVLGIPLS
;
A
#
# COMPACT_ATOMS: atom_id res chain seq x y z
N MET A 1 -30.62 3.03 2.99
CA MET A 1 -29.46 2.68 3.84
C MET A 1 -28.40 2.10 2.91
N SER A 2 -27.74 2.98 2.16
CA SER A 2 -27.06 2.65 0.92
C SER A 2 -25.74 3.41 0.83
N LEU A 3 -24.67 2.68 1.14
CA LEU A 3 -23.27 2.82 0.72
C LEU A 3 -22.42 4.00 1.25
N PRO A 4 -21.69 3.80 2.38
CA PRO A 4 -20.66 4.70 2.93
C PRO A 4 -19.32 4.73 2.14
N LEU A 5 -19.16 3.88 1.12
CA LEU A 5 -17.90 3.74 0.37
C LEU A 5 -17.47 5.03 -0.35
N CYS A 6 -18.41 5.78 -0.93
CA CYS A 6 -18.09 7.05 -1.60
C CYS A 6 -17.64 8.14 -0.62
N GLN A 7 -18.21 8.24 0.58
CA GLN A 7 -17.71 9.18 1.61
C GLN A 7 -16.36 8.76 2.20
N VAL A 8 -16.11 7.46 2.26
CA VAL A 8 -14.84 6.90 2.73
C VAL A 8 -13.72 7.09 1.70
N LEU A 9 -14.02 6.92 0.41
CA LEU A 9 -13.07 7.06 -0.72
C LEU A 9 -12.94 8.50 -1.24
N LEU A 10 -13.99 9.31 -1.15
CA LEU A 10 -14.06 10.72 -1.58
C LEU A 10 -14.57 11.60 -0.42
N PRO A 11 -13.78 11.77 0.66
CA PRO A 11 -14.23 12.57 1.78
C PRO A 11 -14.29 14.06 1.43
N GLU A 12 -15.37 14.73 1.86
CA GLU A 12 -15.54 16.17 1.71
C GLU A 12 -14.34 16.94 2.28
N PRO A 13 -13.94 18.06 1.63
CA PRO A 13 -12.89 18.93 2.15
C PRO A 13 -13.29 19.43 3.54
N ALA A 14 -12.50 19.08 4.56
CA ALA A 14 -12.80 19.44 5.93
C ALA A 14 -12.63 20.95 6.12
N ARG A 15 -13.74 21.67 6.38
CA ARG A 15 -13.74 23.09 6.79
C ARG A 15 -12.81 23.28 8.01
N SER A 16 -12.06 24.39 7.99
CA SER A 16 -10.98 24.80 8.90
C SER A 16 -10.88 24.03 10.22
N ARG A 17 -9.79 23.27 10.39
CA ARG A 17 -9.57 22.40 11.55
C ARG A 17 -8.39 22.88 12.40
N SER A 18 -8.58 22.87 13.71
CA SER A 18 -7.47 22.91 14.69
C SER A 18 -6.51 21.75 14.43
N ALA A 19 -5.25 21.86 14.84
CA ALA A 19 -4.24 20.81 14.62
C ALA A 19 -4.70 19.43 15.13
N PHE A 20 -5.41 19.40 16.26
CA PHE A 20 -6.00 18.18 16.81
C PHE A 20 -7.11 17.58 15.93
N ALA A 21 -7.97 18.42 15.34
CA ALA A 21 -9.02 17.94 14.45
C ALA A 21 -8.45 17.42 13.11
N LEU A 22 -7.30 17.93 12.67
CA LEU A 22 -6.54 17.36 11.54
C LEU A 22 -5.99 15.99 11.90
N VAL A 23 -5.29 15.85 13.04
CA VAL A 23 -4.76 14.54 13.46
C VAL A 23 -5.87 13.52 13.65
N GLY A 24 -7.00 13.92 14.26
CA GLY A 24 -8.19 13.08 14.40
C GLY A 24 -8.78 12.64 13.05
N TRP A 25 -8.71 13.48 12.02
CA TRP A 25 -9.11 13.10 10.65
C TRP A 25 -8.26 11.96 10.09
N TRP A 26 -6.94 12.04 10.30
CA TRP A 26 -6.00 11.03 9.86
C TRP A 26 -6.19 9.73 10.63
N GLU A 27 -6.21 9.77 11.97
CA GLU A 27 -6.39 8.56 12.78
C GLU A 27 -7.72 7.84 12.49
N ALA A 28 -8.80 8.56 12.20
CA ALA A 28 -10.08 7.95 11.80
C ALA A 28 -10.00 7.10 10.52
N ARG A 29 -9.03 7.37 9.63
CA ARG A 29 -8.80 6.63 8.37
C ARG A 29 -7.77 5.53 8.48
N ARG A 30 -7.04 5.47 9.61
CA ARG A 30 -6.03 4.47 9.87
C ARG A 30 -6.57 3.03 9.78
N PRO A 31 -7.78 2.70 10.26
CA PRO A 31 -8.35 1.36 10.09
C PRO A 31 -8.55 0.98 8.62
N LEU A 32 -9.08 1.91 7.81
CA LEU A 32 -9.27 1.69 6.38
C LEU A 32 -7.93 1.46 5.67
N TYR A 33 -6.94 2.32 5.95
CA TYR A 33 -5.60 2.17 5.40
C TYR A 33 -5.01 0.81 5.73
N LYS A 34 -5.07 0.39 7.00
CA LYS A 34 -4.60 -0.93 7.46
C LYS A 34 -5.34 -2.07 6.78
N LEU A 35 -6.65 -1.96 6.61
CA LEU A 35 -7.48 -2.97 5.95
C LEU A 35 -7.10 -3.14 4.48
N ILE A 36 -6.96 -2.04 3.74
CA ILE A 36 -6.61 -2.07 2.31
C ILE A 36 -5.18 -2.59 2.14
N VAL A 37 -4.20 -1.97 2.80
CA VAL A 37 -2.79 -2.36 2.67
C VAL A 37 -2.56 -3.78 3.18
N GLY A 38 -3.17 -4.14 4.31
CA GLY A 38 -3.10 -5.50 4.87
C GLY A 38 -3.74 -6.53 3.95
N GLY A 39 -4.93 -6.25 3.40
CA GLY A 39 -5.62 -7.14 2.46
C GLY A 39 -4.83 -7.35 1.18
N VAL A 40 -4.29 -6.28 0.59
CA VAL A 40 -3.43 -6.34 -0.60
C VAL A 40 -2.12 -7.09 -0.30
N GLY A 41 -1.56 -6.91 0.90
CA GLY A 41 -0.37 -7.63 1.36
C GLY A 41 -0.62 -9.13 1.48
N LEU A 42 -1.73 -9.52 2.10
CA LEU A 42 -2.13 -10.93 2.20
C LEU A 42 -2.34 -11.57 0.83
N ALA A 43 -3.02 -10.88 -0.09
CA ALA A 43 -3.19 -11.35 -1.47
C ALA A 43 -1.84 -11.53 -2.17
N SER A 44 -0.92 -10.58 -2.02
CA SER A 44 0.42 -10.65 -2.63
C SER A 44 1.22 -11.83 -2.06
N VAL A 45 1.19 -12.03 -0.74
CA VAL A 45 1.84 -13.18 -0.09
C VAL A 45 1.24 -14.50 -0.57
N ALA A 46 -0.09 -14.59 -0.68
CA ALA A 46 -0.76 -15.79 -1.15
C ALA A 46 -0.35 -16.17 -2.59
N VAL A 47 -0.24 -15.19 -3.50
CA VAL A 47 0.22 -15.44 -4.87
C VAL A 47 1.67 -15.91 -4.89
N VAL A 48 2.56 -15.28 -4.12
CA VAL A 48 3.95 -15.71 -4.02
C VAL A 48 4.05 -17.13 -3.46
N ALA A 49 3.29 -17.43 -2.40
CA ALA A 49 3.25 -18.75 -1.80
C ALA A 49 2.74 -19.82 -2.78
N PHE A 50 1.66 -19.53 -3.50
CA PHE A 50 1.11 -20.42 -4.52
C PHE A 50 2.09 -20.68 -5.66
N ALA A 51 2.75 -19.64 -6.18
CA ALA A 51 3.77 -19.80 -7.22
C ALA A 51 4.93 -20.70 -6.74
N ARG A 52 5.31 -20.61 -5.46
CA ARG A 52 6.34 -21.49 -4.88
C ARG A 52 5.89 -22.94 -4.70
N LEU A 53 4.59 -23.21 -4.57
CA LEU A 53 4.07 -24.59 -4.59
C LEU A 53 4.22 -25.21 -5.99
N LEU A 54 4.12 -24.40 -7.05
CA LEU A 54 4.34 -24.85 -8.43
C LEU A 54 5.83 -24.97 -8.76
N ASP A 55 6.65 -24.06 -8.26
CA ASP A 55 8.11 -24.06 -8.49
C ASP A 55 8.86 -23.60 -7.22
N ALA A 56 9.32 -24.58 -6.45
CA ALA A 56 10.06 -24.34 -5.20
C ALA A 56 11.41 -23.62 -5.41
N ARG A 57 11.92 -23.57 -6.65
CA ARG A 57 13.20 -22.95 -6.99
C ARG A 57 13.07 -21.46 -7.31
N LEU A 58 11.88 -20.88 -7.20
CA LEU A 58 11.70 -19.45 -7.35
C LEU A 58 12.55 -18.69 -6.31
N PRO A 59 13.28 -17.63 -6.71
CA PRO A 59 14.17 -16.90 -5.81
C PRO A 59 13.41 -16.02 -4.82
N LEU A 60 12.24 -15.51 -5.20
CA LEU A 60 11.40 -14.68 -4.34
C LEU A 60 10.72 -15.52 -3.26
N ARG A 61 10.88 -15.08 -2.01
CA ARG A 61 10.20 -15.63 -0.83
C ARG A 61 9.81 -14.47 0.07
N VAL A 62 8.58 -14.49 0.58
CA VAL A 62 8.15 -13.58 1.64
C VAL A 62 8.26 -14.32 2.97
N ARG A 63 9.08 -13.80 3.88
CA ARG A 63 9.22 -14.32 5.25
C ARG A 63 8.36 -13.49 6.19
N ALA A 64 8.03 -14.06 7.34
CA ALA A 64 7.27 -13.34 8.39
C ALA A 64 7.97 -12.03 8.80
N VAL A 65 9.31 -12.01 8.89
CA VAL A 65 10.07 -10.80 9.20
C VAL A 65 9.88 -9.70 8.14
N ASP A 66 9.78 -10.06 6.85
CA ASP A 66 9.59 -9.10 5.77
C ASP A 66 8.20 -8.43 5.89
N VAL A 67 7.17 -9.21 6.26
CA VAL A 67 5.82 -8.71 6.53
C VAL A 67 5.79 -7.77 7.73
N LEU A 68 6.48 -8.13 8.82
CA LEU A 68 6.56 -7.29 10.03
C LEU A 68 7.27 -5.96 9.76
N VAL A 69 8.44 -6.01 9.10
CA VAL A 69 9.20 -4.82 8.71
C VAL A 69 8.34 -3.92 7.82
N TYR A 70 7.66 -4.49 6.83
CA TYR A 70 6.75 -3.74 5.97
C TYR A 70 5.59 -3.11 6.75
N GLY A 71 4.98 -3.85 7.68
CA GLY A 71 3.91 -3.35 8.52
C GLY A 71 4.33 -2.15 9.38
N VAL A 72 5.56 -2.17 9.92
CA VAL A 72 6.12 -1.03 10.65
C VAL A 72 6.33 0.16 9.73
N LEU A 73 6.98 -0.04 8.58
CA LEU A 73 7.24 1.01 7.60
C LEU A 73 5.93 1.65 7.09
N ALA A 74 4.92 0.84 6.79
CA ALA A 74 3.60 1.33 6.37
C ALA A 74 2.95 2.23 7.44
N ASN A 75 3.10 1.89 8.73
CA ASN A 75 2.61 2.74 9.82
C ASN A 75 3.41 4.06 9.92
N VAL A 76 4.73 4.02 9.76
CA VAL A 76 5.56 5.22 9.76
C VAL A 76 5.18 6.13 8.59
N CYS A 77 5.05 5.57 7.38
CA CYS A 77 4.61 6.30 6.19
C CYS A 77 3.23 6.94 6.39
N PHE A 78 2.31 6.25 7.06
CA PHE A 78 1.01 6.81 7.41
C PHE A 78 1.13 8.02 8.34
N CYS A 79 1.98 7.95 9.37
CA CYS A 79 2.21 9.03 10.33
C CYS A 79 2.86 10.28 9.69
N LEU A 80 3.58 10.13 8.57
CA LEU A 80 4.12 11.28 7.83
C LEU A 80 3.03 12.13 7.18
N GLY A 81 1.87 11.56 6.84
CA GLY A 81 0.74 12.27 6.24
C GLY A 81 0.29 13.52 7.01
N PRO A 82 -0.15 13.40 8.27
CA PRO A 82 -0.53 14.55 9.09
C PRO A 82 0.63 15.52 9.34
N ALA A 83 1.86 15.01 9.49
CA ALA A 83 3.04 15.86 9.69
C ALA A 83 3.32 16.76 8.48
N VAL A 84 3.26 16.19 7.27
CA VAL A 84 3.42 16.92 6.02
C VAL A 84 2.26 17.91 5.81
N GLU A 85 1.01 17.53 6.11
CA GLU A 85 -0.11 18.46 6.02
C GLU A 85 0.02 19.66 6.97
N LEU A 86 0.44 19.42 8.22
CA LEU A 86 0.71 20.49 9.19
C LEU A 86 1.87 21.39 8.75
N TRP A 87 2.93 20.81 8.19
CA TRP A 87 4.05 21.57 7.65
C TRP A 87 3.62 22.44 6.45
N LEU A 88 2.86 21.90 5.50
CA LEU A 88 2.31 22.67 4.37
C LEU A 88 1.42 23.83 4.84
N ARG A 89 0.55 23.60 5.84
CA ARG A 89 -0.32 24.65 6.40
C ARG A 89 0.51 25.80 7.00
N ARG A 90 1.62 25.49 7.68
CA ARG A 90 2.53 26.50 8.25
C ARG A 90 3.29 27.26 7.17
N THR A 91 3.83 26.57 6.17
CA THR A 91 4.67 27.18 5.14
C THR A 91 3.86 28.01 4.14
N LEU A 92 2.69 27.50 3.70
CA LEU A 92 1.89 28.13 2.65
C LEU A 92 0.81 29.08 3.19
N ARG A 93 0.62 29.15 4.52
CA ARG A 93 -0.43 29.95 5.21
C ARG A 93 -1.82 29.83 4.56
N SER A 94 -2.10 28.72 3.90
CA SER A 94 -3.33 28.51 3.13
C SER A 94 -4.07 27.33 3.73
N ASP A 95 -5.23 27.59 4.33
CA ASP A 95 -6.11 26.56 4.88
C ASP A 95 -6.93 25.94 3.75
N ARG A 96 -6.24 25.23 2.84
CA ARG A 96 -6.90 24.54 1.74
C ARG A 96 -7.46 23.21 2.25
N PRO A 97 -8.79 23.04 2.32
CA PRO A 97 -9.41 21.88 2.93
C PRO A 97 -9.22 20.59 2.10
N VAL A 98 -8.66 20.71 0.88
CA VAL A 98 -8.45 19.62 -0.08
C VAL A 98 -7.10 18.90 0.11
N VAL A 99 -6.14 19.49 0.84
CA VAL A 99 -4.77 18.95 0.93
C VAL A 99 -4.73 17.59 1.62
N GLY A 100 -5.40 17.43 2.78
CA GLY A 100 -5.44 16.15 3.50
C GLY A 100 -6.01 14.99 2.68
N PRO A 101 -7.21 15.12 2.07
CA PRO A 101 -7.78 14.12 1.17
C PRO A 101 -6.84 13.73 0.02
N VAL A 102 -6.17 14.70 -0.60
CA VAL A 102 -5.24 14.45 -1.72
C VAL A 102 -4.00 13.70 -1.24
N LEU A 103 -3.38 14.13 -0.13
CA LEU A 103 -2.22 13.46 0.46
C LEU A 103 -2.55 12.01 0.83
N PHE A 104 -3.71 11.78 1.44
CA PHE A 104 -4.15 10.45 1.82
C PHE A 104 -4.32 9.54 0.59
N ARG A 105 -4.95 10.04 -0.49
CA ARG A 105 -5.14 9.25 -1.73
C ARG A 105 -3.80 8.88 -2.37
N TYR A 106 -2.88 9.83 -2.50
CA TYR A 106 -1.56 9.53 -3.07
C TYR A 106 -0.75 8.58 -2.17
N GLY A 107 -0.76 8.79 -0.86
CA GLY A 107 -0.09 7.90 0.09
C GLY A 107 -0.66 6.48 0.08
N LEU A 108 -1.98 6.34 -0.05
CA LEU A 108 -2.65 5.04 -0.18
C LEU A 108 -2.29 4.34 -1.49
N VAL A 109 -2.38 5.04 -2.64
CA VAL A 109 -2.02 4.48 -3.96
C VAL A 109 -0.57 4.05 -3.98
N PHE A 110 0.34 4.87 -3.43
CA PHE A 110 1.76 4.54 -3.32
C PHE A 110 1.99 3.29 -2.46
N SER A 111 1.35 3.22 -1.28
CA SER A 111 1.47 2.07 -0.38
C SER A 111 0.93 0.79 -1.03
N VAL A 112 -0.24 0.85 -1.66
CA VAL A 112 -0.85 -0.27 -2.39
C VAL A 112 0.06 -0.72 -3.54
N GLY A 113 0.60 0.21 -4.33
CA GLY A 113 1.54 -0.10 -5.41
C GLY A 113 2.80 -0.82 -4.92
N LEU A 114 3.40 -0.33 -3.84
CA LEU A 114 4.54 -1.00 -3.18
C LEU A 114 4.16 -2.38 -2.64
N THR A 115 2.98 -2.50 -2.04
CA THR A 115 2.50 -3.78 -1.46
C THR A 115 2.29 -4.84 -2.54
N LEU A 116 1.82 -4.42 -3.72
CA LEU A 116 1.58 -5.30 -4.85
C LEU A 116 2.86 -5.81 -5.51
N LEU A 117 3.97 -5.08 -5.40
CA LEU A 117 5.22 -5.31 -6.14
C LEU A 117 5.76 -6.76 -6.12
N PRO A 118 5.68 -7.54 -5.02
CA PRO A 118 6.12 -8.94 -5.01
C PRO A 118 5.34 -9.84 -5.97
N MET A 119 4.06 -9.55 -6.20
CA MET A 119 3.17 -10.35 -7.03
C MET A 119 3.57 -10.35 -8.53
N PRO A 120 3.61 -9.20 -9.24
CA PRO A 120 3.97 -9.17 -10.65
C PRO A 120 5.43 -9.59 -10.88
N LEU A 121 6.34 -9.30 -9.95
CA LEU A 121 7.73 -9.79 -10.04
C LEU A 121 7.80 -11.32 -10.03
N THR A 122 7.04 -11.95 -9.13
CA THR A 122 7.02 -13.42 -9.04
C THR A 122 6.42 -14.05 -10.29
N LEU A 123 5.31 -13.49 -10.80
CA LEU A 123 4.69 -13.94 -12.04
C LEU A 123 5.61 -13.75 -13.25
N LEU A 124 6.31 -12.63 -13.33
CA LEU A 124 7.28 -12.36 -14.40
C LEU A 124 8.43 -13.35 -14.38
N VAL A 125 9.02 -13.62 -13.20
CA VAL A 125 10.10 -14.61 -13.07
C VAL A 125 9.62 -16.01 -13.45
N MET A 126 8.42 -16.39 -13.03
CA MET A 126 7.81 -17.66 -13.41
C MET A 126 7.62 -17.76 -14.92
N LEU A 127 7.10 -16.71 -15.57
CA LEU A 127 6.91 -16.65 -17.01
C LEU A 127 8.25 -16.79 -17.76
N VAL A 128 9.28 -16.04 -17.36
CA VAL A 128 10.62 -16.10 -17.97
C VAL A 128 11.22 -17.50 -17.85
N ARG A 129 11.06 -18.16 -16.70
CA ARG A 129 11.53 -19.53 -16.51
C ARG A 129 10.78 -20.53 -17.39
N LEU A 130 9.45 -20.42 -17.46
CA LEU A 130 8.63 -21.28 -18.33
C LEU A 130 9.02 -21.13 -19.80
N LEU A 131 9.21 -19.89 -20.27
CA LEU A 131 9.68 -19.62 -21.63
C LEU A 131 11.09 -20.18 -21.88
N ARG A 132 12.01 -20.03 -20.92
CA ARG A 132 13.36 -20.61 -21.01
C ARG A 132 13.32 -22.13 -21.16
N ILE A 133 12.51 -22.81 -20.36
CA ILE A 133 12.37 -24.28 -20.42
C ILE A 133 11.75 -24.70 -21.76
N ARG A 134 10.68 -24.02 -22.20
CA ARG A 134 9.92 -24.38 -23.41
C ARG A 134 10.63 -24.05 -24.72
N VAL A 135 11.32 -22.90 -24.79
CA VAL A 135 11.92 -22.40 -26.03
C VAL A 135 13.38 -22.82 -26.17
N LEU A 136 14.14 -22.78 -25.08
CA LEU A 136 15.59 -23.03 -25.12
C LEU A 136 15.97 -24.45 -24.71
N GLY A 137 15.05 -25.24 -24.15
CA GLY A 137 15.32 -26.60 -23.69
C GLY A 137 16.35 -26.70 -22.57
N ILE A 138 16.74 -25.58 -21.94
CA ILE A 138 17.75 -25.54 -20.89
C ILE A 138 17.08 -25.96 -19.58
N PRO A 139 17.44 -27.12 -18.98
CA PRO A 139 16.91 -27.52 -17.69
C PRO A 139 17.34 -26.52 -16.62
N LEU A 140 16.48 -26.29 -15.64
CA LEU A 140 16.82 -25.49 -14.46
C LEU A 140 17.93 -26.22 -13.69
N SER A 141 19.18 -25.76 -13.80
CA SER A 141 20.30 -26.16 -12.93
C SER A 141 20.15 -25.49 -11.56
#